data_AF-A0A8X8AN65-F1
#
_entry.id   AF-A0A8X8AN65-F1
#
_cell.length_a   1.000
_cell.length_b   1.000
_cell.length_c   1.000
_cell.angle_alpha   90.00
_cell.angle_beta   90.00
_cell.angle_gamma   90.00
#
_symmetry.space_group_name_H-M   'P 1'
#
loop_
_entity.id
_entity.type
_entity.pdbx_description
1 polymer ?
#
loop_
_entity_poly.entity_id
_entity_poly.type
_entity_poly.pdbx_seq_one_letter_code
_entity_poly.pdbx_strand_id
1 'polypeptide(L)'
;MEMTDGAGVLTQKNDYSVWAIPPEDVRERLKKLMGGLRSEFGGPEIFQPHITVVGAMSLTEQEALEKFRSACEGLKPYHAKADSVVAGAFPSQCLYLLFQSTPEVMDASAHCCRHFGYKRSNQYMPRLSLLYGTLTKEEKKAAQEKAYLLDESINGMNFQVSRLALWITDRGDKGNLETWKLIAESSLSPD
;
A
#
# COMPACT_ATOMS: atom_id res chain seq x y z
N MET A 1 -43.16 -19.60 28.47
CA MET A 1 -42.93 -18.82 27.23
C MET A 1 -41.58 -18.15 27.42
N GLU A 2 -40.51 -18.91 27.21
CA GLU A 2 -39.15 -18.40 27.28
C GLU A 2 -38.66 -18.23 25.85
N MET A 3 -38.46 -16.97 25.47
CA MET A 3 -37.73 -16.58 24.28
C MET A 3 -36.25 -16.73 24.63
N THR A 4 -35.64 -17.84 24.23
CA THR A 4 -34.19 -18.02 24.36
C THR A 4 -33.47 -17.24 23.27
N ASP A 5 -32.51 -16.46 23.73
CA ASP A 5 -31.62 -15.55 23.01
C ASP A 5 -31.14 -16.05 21.65
N GLY A 6 -31.25 -15.15 20.65
CA GLY A 6 -30.56 -15.28 19.38
C GLY A 6 -29.06 -15.25 19.62
N ALA A 7 -28.38 -16.32 19.21
CA ALA A 7 -26.93 -16.39 19.14
C ALA A 7 -26.40 -15.17 18.40
N GLY A 8 -25.74 -14.26 19.12
CA GLY A 8 -25.01 -13.16 18.52
C GLY A 8 -23.96 -13.73 17.59
N VAL A 9 -24.19 -13.62 16.27
CA VAL A 9 -23.16 -13.92 15.27
C VAL A 9 -22.03 -12.93 15.54
N LEU A 10 -20.94 -13.39 16.14
CA LEU A 10 -19.72 -12.61 16.24
C LEU A 10 -19.26 -12.35 14.80
N THR A 11 -19.52 -11.14 14.30
CA THR A 11 -19.09 -10.73 12.97
C THR A 11 -17.56 -10.70 12.96
N GLN A 12 -16.95 -11.63 12.23
CA GLN A 12 -15.51 -11.74 12.14
C GLN A 12 -14.91 -10.44 11.59
N LYS A 13 -13.87 -9.94 12.28
CA LYS A 13 -13.11 -8.76 11.84
C LYS A 13 -11.77 -9.18 11.27
N ASN A 14 -11.35 -8.48 10.22
CA ASN A 14 -10.01 -8.59 9.65
C ASN A 14 -9.36 -7.21 9.63
N ASP A 15 -8.04 -7.17 9.45
CA ASP A 15 -7.30 -5.93 9.24
C ASP A 15 -7.31 -5.56 7.76
N TYR A 16 -7.87 -4.39 7.42
CA TYR A 16 -7.98 -3.90 6.06
C TYR A 16 -7.10 -2.68 5.79
N SER A 17 -6.42 -2.66 4.65
CA SER A 17 -5.70 -1.50 4.13
C SER A 17 -6.27 -1.06 2.79
N VAL A 18 -6.12 0.23 2.48
CA VAL A 18 -6.47 0.79 1.16
C VAL A 18 -5.19 1.17 0.43
N TRP A 19 -5.07 0.70 -0.80
CA TRP A 19 -3.88 0.84 -1.62
C TRP A 19 -4.19 1.58 -2.92
N ALA A 20 -3.37 2.56 -3.26
CA ALA A 20 -3.32 3.14 -4.59
C ALA A 20 -2.49 2.23 -5.50
N ILE A 21 -3.10 1.86 -6.63
CA ILE A 21 -2.53 0.89 -7.56
C ILE A 21 -1.99 1.64 -8.78
N PRO A 22 -0.67 1.56 -9.07
CA PRO A 22 -0.10 2.14 -10.29
C PRO A 22 -0.75 1.54 -11.56
N PRO A 23 -0.69 2.24 -12.71
CA PRO A 23 -1.14 1.68 -13.98
C PRO A 23 -0.27 0.47 -14.40
N GLU A 24 -0.76 -0.36 -15.31
CA GLU A 24 -0.17 -1.67 -15.61
C GLU A 24 1.29 -1.56 -16.06
N ASP A 25 1.59 -0.66 -16.99
CA ASP A 25 2.93 -0.40 -17.51
C ASP A 25 3.92 -0.02 -16.39
N VAL A 26 3.47 0.80 -15.44
CA VAL A 26 4.25 1.18 -14.26
C VAL A 26 4.39 0.02 -13.29
N ARG A 27 3.35 -0.79 -13.08
CA ARG A 27 3.43 -1.98 -12.23
C ARG A 27 4.42 -2.99 -12.76
N GLU A 28 4.41 -3.28 -14.05
CA GLU A 28 5.34 -4.24 -14.66
C GLU A 28 6.79 -3.75 -14.56
N ARG A 29 7.02 -2.45 -14.78
CA ARG A 29 8.32 -1.81 -14.53
C ARG A 29 8.77 -1.98 -13.07
N LEU A 30 7.88 -1.70 -12.11
CA LEU A 30 8.16 -1.84 -10.68
C LEU A 30 8.40 -3.30 -10.28
N LYS A 31 7.61 -4.25 -10.77
CA LYS A 31 7.80 -5.69 -10.52
C LYS A 31 9.16 -6.16 -11.00
N LYS A 32 9.61 -5.70 -12.17
CA LYS A 32 10.96 -6.01 -12.68
C LYS A 32 12.05 -5.50 -11.75
N LEU A 33 11.93 -4.25 -11.28
CA LEU A 33 12.86 -3.66 -10.31
C LEU A 33 12.87 -4.45 -8.98
N MET A 34 11.68 -4.73 -8.44
CA MET A 34 11.49 -5.49 -7.19
C MET A 34 12.04 -6.91 -7.29
N GLY A 35 11.81 -7.59 -8.42
CA GLY A 35 12.37 -8.91 -8.70
C GLY A 35 13.90 -8.90 -8.77
N GLY A 36 14.47 -7.89 -9.44
CA GLY A 36 15.93 -7.70 -9.48
C GLY A 36 16.55 -7.52 -8.10
N LEU A 37 15.96 -6.65 -7.28
CA LEU A 37 16.40 -6.43 -5.89
C LEU A 37 16.27 -7.71 -5.05
N ARG A 38 15.10 -8.36 -5.08
CA ARG A 38 14.86 -9.59 -4.32
C ARG A 38 15.83 -10.71 -4.73
N SER A 39 16.18 -10.82 -6.01
CA SER A 39 17.10 -11.86 -6.47
C SER A 39 18.50 -11.75 -5.88
N GLU A 40 18.93 -10.53 -5.53
CA GLU A 40 20.25 -10.24 -4.98
C GLU A 40 20.26 -10.15 -3.45
N PHE A 41 19.22 -9.57 -2.85
CA PHE A 41 19.16 -9.27 -1.41
C PHE A 41 18.16 -10.15 -0.62
N GLY A 42 17.46 -11.06 -1.30
CA GLY A 42 16.47 -11.94 -0.69
C GLY A 42 15.14 -11.25 -0.35
N GLY A 43 14.40 -11.77 0.63
CA GLY A 43 13.12 -11.22 1.08
C GLY A 43 11.87 -11.84 0.44
N PRO A 44 10.68 -11.62 1.04
CA PRO A 44 9.43 -12.14 0.51
C PRO A 44 9.04 -11.44 -0.78
N GLU A 45 8.25 -12.13 -1.60
CA GLU A 45 7.73 -11.56 -2.84
C GLU A 45 6.58 -10.59 -2.54
N ILE A 46 6.82 -9.31 -2.84
CA ILE A 46 5.77 -8.28 -2.80
C ILE A 46 5.03 -8.35 -4.13
N PHE A 47 3.95 -9.13 -4.16
CA PHE A 47 3.24 -9.50 -5.39
C PHE A 47 2.53 -8.31 -6.08
N GLN A 48 2.15 -7.26 -5.33
CA GLN A 48 1.45 -6.10 -5.87
C GLN A 48 2.16 -4.79 -5.49
N PRO A 49 2.83 -4.10 -6.42
CA PRO A 49 3.36 -2.76 -6.19
C PRO A 49 2.22 -1.79 -5.86
N HIS A 50 2.31 -1.09 -4.73
CA HIS A 50 1.24 -0.21 -4.25
C HIS A 50 1.76 0.94 -3.39
N ILE A 51 0.97 2.01 -3.30
CA ILE A 51 1.16 3.08 -2.31
C ILE A 51 0.04 2.95 -1.27
N THR A 52 0.38 2.77 0.01
CA THR A 52 -0.64 2.62 1.06
C THR A 52 -1.34 3.95 1.33
N VAL A 53 -2.61 4.08 0.94
CA VAL A 53 -3.43 5.27 1.15
C VAL A 53 -4.08 5.28 2.53
N VAL A 54 -4.49 4.13 3.07
CA VAL A 54 -4.98 3.94 4.45
C VAL A 54 -4.30 2.72 5.04
N GLY A 55 -3.74 2.85 6.25
CA GLY A 55 -3.09 1.72 6.92
C GLY A 55 -4.09 0.74 7.53
N ALA A 56 -3.61 -0.43 7.89
CA ALA A 56 -4.41 -1.54 8.41
C ALA A 56 -5.38 -1.12 9.54
N MET A 57 -6.66 -1.46 9.38
CA MET A 57 -7.74 -1.22 10.33
C MET A 57 -8.59 -2.45 10.56
N SER A 58 -8.89 -2.76 11.83
CA SER A 58 -9.77 -3.87 12.19
C SER A 58 -11.24 -3.51 11.95
N LEU A 59 -11.86 -4.13 10.95
CA LEU A 59 -13.23 -3.89 10.51
C LEU A 59 -13.92 -5.22 10.19
N THR A 60 -15.25 -5.23 10.19
CA THR A 60 -15.99 -6.28 9.48
C THR A 60 -15.85 -6.07 7.97
N GLU A 61 -16.04 -7.13 7.17
CA GLU A 61 -15.97 -7.02 5.70
C GLU A 61 -16.99 -6.03 5.14
N GLN A 62 -18.22 -6.05 5.67
CA GLN A 62 -19.27 -5.13 5.27
C GLN A 62 -18.88 -3.66 5.54
N GLU A 63 -18.41 -3.35 6.75
CA GLU A 63 -17.95 -1.98 7.09
C GLU A 63 -16.79 -1.54 6.18
N ALA A 64 -15.85 -2.45 5.89
CA ALA A 64 -14.70 -2.15 5.03
C ALA A 64 -15.14 -1.83 3.59
N LEU A 65 -16.06 -2.61 3.03
CA LEU A 65 -16.60 -2.40 1.68
C LEU A 65 -17.41 -1.11 1.57
N GLU A 66 -18.28 -0.82 2.55
CA GLU A 66 -19.09 0.41 2.57
C GLU A 66 -18.21 1.67 2.66
N LYS A 67 -17.21 1.64 3.55
CA LYS A 67 -16.21 2.72 3.70
C LYS A 67 -15.36 2.89 2.46
N PHE A 68 -14.93 1.78 1.86
CA PHE A 68 -14.13 1.78 0.64
C PHE A 68 -14.90 2.39 -0.54
N ARG A 69 -16.15 1.97 -0.76
CA ARG A 69 -17.02 2.53 -1.81
C ARG A 69 -17.20 4.04 -1.65
N SER A 70 -17.56 4.46 -0.44
CA SER A 70 -17.75 5.89 -0.11
C SER A 70 -16.48 6.70 -0.34
N ALA A 71 -15.31 6.14 0.01
CA ALA A 71 -14.03 6.81 -0.22
C ALA A 71 -13.70 6.96 -1.71
N CYS A 72 -14.06 5.98 -2.55
CA CYS A 72 -13.78 6.01 -3.98
C CYS A 72 -14.70 6.97 -4.76
N GLU A 73 -15.99 7.05 -4.41
CA GLU A 73 -16.97 7.91 -5.09
C GLU A 73 -16.61 9.41 -5.03
N GLY A 74 -15.96 9.85 -3.96
CA GLY A 74 -15.55 11.25 -3.79
C GLY A 74 -14.10 11.56 -4.16
N LEU A 75 -13.38 10.63 -4.79
CA LEU A 75 -11.95 10.79 -5.07
C LEU A 75 -11.66 10.77 -6.57
N LYS A 76 -11.07 11.86 -7.05
CA LYS A 76 -10.60 11.98 -8.43
C LYS A 76 -9.26 11.27 -8.62
N PRO A 77 -8.94 10.81 -9.86
CA PRO A 77 -7.59 10.42 -10.21
C PRO A 77 -6.59 11.55 -9.92
N TYR A 78 -5.39 11.19 -9.46
CA TYR A 78 -4.34 12.15 -9.10
C TYR A 78 -2.98 11.66 -9.57
N HIS A 79 -1.99 12.54 -9.65
CA HIS A 79 -0.64 12.16 -10.05
C HIS A 79 0.26 11.85 -8.86
N ALA A 80 1.05 10.78 -8.98
CA ALA A 80 2.10 10.42 -8.04
C ALA A 80 3.44 10.50 -8.76
N LYS A 81 4.34 11.34 -8.25
CA LYS A 81 5.70 11.50 -8.75
C LYS A 81 6.70 10.93 -7.77
N ALA A 82 7.50 9.98 -8.23
CA ALA A 82 8.61 9.40 -7.51
C ALA A 82 9.70 10.45 -7.26
N ASP A 83 10.17 10.51 -6.03
CA ASP A 83 11.22 11.43 -5.59
C ASP A 83 12.57 10.71 -5.53
N SER A 84 12.66 9.69 -4.68
CA SER A 84 13.92 9.01 -4.38
C SER A 84 13.71 7.59 -3.86
N VAL A 85 14.68 6.72 -4.08
CA VAL A 85 14.77 5.42 -3.39
C VAL A 85 15.39 5.65 -2.01
N VAL A 86 14.74 5.16 -0.96
CA VAL A 86 15.15 5.36 0.44
C VAL A 86 15.19 4.02 1.19
N ALA A 87 16.21 3.86 2.05
CA ALA A 87 16.30 2.73 2.97
C ALA A 87 15.76 3.12 4.36
N GLY A 88 14.85 2.33 4.91
CA GLY A 88 14.26 2.57 6.23
C GLY A 88 14.81 1.66 7.32
N ALA A 89 14.35 1.89 8.56
CA ALA A 89 14.81 1.15 9.73
C ALA A 89 14.07 -0.20 9.92
N PHE A 90 12.81 -0.30 9.49
CA PHE A 90 11.94 -1.45 9.75
C PHE A 90 11.96 -2.46 8.60
N PRO A 91 11.69 -3.76 8.84
CA PRO A 91 11.70 -4.77 7.79
C PRO A 91 10.70 -4.50 6.64
N SER A 92 9.50 -4.01 6.96
CA SER A 92 8.50 -3.58 5.97
C SER A 92 8.83 -2.25 5.28
N GLN A 93 9.98 -1.66 5.62
CA GLN A 93 10.48 -0.41 5.08
C GLN A 93 11.95 -0.55 4.71
N CYS A 94 12.42 -1.76 4.39
CA CYS A 94 13.83 -2.03 4.15
C CYS A 94 14.36 -1.17 3.00
N LEU A 95 13.69 -1.22 1.85
CA LEU A 95 13.90 -0.30 0.73
C LEU A 95 12.53 0.09 0.14
N TYR A 96 12.32 1.37 -0.11
CA TYR A 96 11.08 1.87 -0.69
C TYR A 96 11.33 3.07 -1.60
N LEU A 97 10.44 3.25 -2.57
CA LEU A 97 10.36 4.44 -3.40
C LEU A 97 9.51 5.48 -2.66
N LEU A 98 10.09 6.64 -2.36
CA LEU A 98 9.40 7.78 -1.78
C LEU A 98 8.75 8.61 -2.89
N PHE A 99 7.53 9.09 -2.63
CA PHE A 99 6.80 9.97 -3.54
C PHE A 99 6.72 11.39 -2.99
N GLN A 100 6.57 12.36 -3.90
CA GLN A 100 6.40 13.75 -3.52
C GLN A 100 5.08 13.97 -2.77
N SER A 101 5.14 14.73 -1.67
CA SER A 101 3.97 15.13 -0.87
C SER A 101 3.20 16.29 -1.52
N THR A 102 2.78 16.13 -2.77
CA THR A 102 1.93 17.12 -3.45
C THR A 102 0.57 17.21 -2.75
N PRO A 103 -0.14 18.36 -2.82
CA PRO A 103 -1.46 18.49 -2.23
C PRO A 103 -2.41 17.35 -2.63
N GLU A 104 -2.45 16.97 -3.90
CA GLU A 104 -3.32 15.89 -4.40
C GLU A 104 -3.03 14.53 -3.72
N VAL A 105 -1.75 14.15 -3.56
CA VAL A 105 -1.35 12.90 -2.91
C VAL A 105 -1.71 12.90 -1.43
N MET A 106 -1.50 14.04 -0.76
CA MET A 106 -1.79 14.20 0.67
C MET A 106 -3.30 14.21 0.92
N ASP A 107 -4.06 14.92 0.09
CA ASP A 107 -5.51 15.05 0.17
C ASP A 107 -6.21 13.73 -0.15
N ALA A 108 -5.72 12.95 -1.12
CA ALA A 108 -6.25 11.62 -1.41
C ALA A 108 -6.18 10.71 -0.18
N SER A 109 -5.04 10.71 0.52
CA SER A 109 -4.90 9.94 1.76
C SER A 109 -5.78 10.48 2.88
N ALA A 110 -5.79 11.81 3.10
CA ALA A 110 -6.62 12.42 4.12
C ALA A 110 -8.11 12.13 3.89
N HIS A 111 -8.56 12.19 2.63
CA HIS A 111 -9.91 11.85 2.21
C HIS A 111 -10.29 10.42 2.57
N CYS A 112 -9.51 9.43 2.12
CA CYS A 112 -9.78 8.04 2.46
C CYS A 112 -9.72 7.81 3.97
N CYS A 113 -8.78 8.42 4.69
CA CYS A 113 -8.71 8.32 6.16
C CYS A 113 -9.98 8.83 6.86
N ARG A 114 -10.59 9.93 6.37
CA ARG A 114 -11.85 10.45 6.93
C ARG A 114 -12.99 9.44 6.80
N HIS A 115 -13.15 8.83 5.63
CA HIS A 115 -14.18 7.79 5.41
C HIS A 115 -13.96 6.55 6.29
N PHE A 116 -12.71 6.15 6.44
CA PHE A 116 -12.35 5.01 7.27
C PHE A 116 -12.39 5.31 8.78
N GLY A 117 -12.33 6.58 9.18
CA GLY A 117 -12.10 6.97 10.57
C GLY A 117 -10.67 6.66 11.04
N TYR A 118 -9.73 6.50 10.10
CA TYR A 118 -8.34 6.16 10.39
C TYR A 118 -7.58 7.35 10.97
N LYS A 119 -6.98 7.17 12.14
CA LYS A 119 -6.12 8.16 12.78
C LYS A 119 -4.67 7.72 12.67
N ARG A 120 -3.87 8.44 11.88
CA ARG A 120 -2.41 8.26 11.87
C ARG A 120 -1.79 8.83 13.12
N SER A 121 -0.74 8.18 13.59
CA SER A 121 0.15 8.70 14.64
C SER A 121 1.15 9.73 14.10
N ASN A 122 1.54 9.61 12.83
CA ASN A 122 2.56 10.44 12.17
C ASN A 122 2.02 11.08 10.89
N GLN A 123 2.75 12.06 10.36
CA GLN A 123 2.46 12.64 9.05
C GLN A 123 2.47 11.54 7.97
N TYR A 124 1.55 11.65 7.01
CA TYR A 124 1.48 10.72 5.89
C TYR A 124 2.75 10.84 5.03
N MET A 125 3.37 9.69 4.76
CA MET A 125 4.56 9.58 3.94
C MET A 125 4.25 8.63 2.76
N PRO A 126 3.93 9.17 1.58
CA PRO A 126 3.54 8.35 0.43
C PRO A 126 4.75 7.59 -0.09
N ARG A 127 4.66 6.26 -0.10
CA ARG A 127 5.75 5.38 -0.50
C ARG A 127 5.26 4.07 -1.07
N LEU A 128 6.12 3.43 -1.85
CA LEU A 128 5.93 2.09 -2.38
C LEU A 128 7.12 1.22 -1.98
N SER A 129 6.85 0.12 -1.29
CA SER A 129 7.89 -0.82 -0.86
C SER A 129 8.52 -1.53 -2.05
N LEU A 130 9.84 -1.46 -2.16
CA LEU A 130 10.63 -2.14 -3.20
C LEU A 130 11.21 -3.47 -2.70
N LEU A 131 11.52 -3.53 -1.40
CA LEU A 131 12.09 -4.70 -0.75
C LEU A 131 11.66 -4.77 0.71
N TYR A 132 11.24 -5.96 1.15
CA TYR A 132 11.09 -6.29 2.57
C TYR A 132 12.25 -7.16 3.01
N GLY A 133 12.71 -6.95 4.25
CA GLY A 133 13.77 -7.77 4.82
C GLY A 133 14.56 -7.05 5.91
N THR A 134 15.41 -7.80 6.58
CA THR A 134 16.30 -7.27 7.61
C THR A 134 17.72 -7.26 7.05
N LEU A 135 18.09 -6.14 6.44
CA LEU A 135 19.43 -5.91 5.88
C LEU A 135 20.27 -5.05 6.83
N THR A 136 21.58 -5.28 6.83
CA THR A 136 22.59 -4.41 7.43
C THR A 136 22.61 -3.04 6.76
N LYS A 137 23.33 -2.07 7.34
CA LYS A 137 23.44 -0.72 6.77
C LYS A 137 24.16 -0.76 5.41
N GLU A 138 25.17 -1.60 5.31
CA GLU A 138 26.01 -1.80 4.13
C GLU A 138 25.19 -2.45 3.01
N GLU A 139 24.42 -3.50 3.31
CA GLU A 139 23.51 -4.14 2.37
C GLU A 139 22.39 -3.20 1.92
N LYS A 140 21.85 -2.37 2.82
CA LYS A 140 20.85 -1.35 2.44
C LYS A 140 21.41 -0.34 1.45
N LYS A 141 22.65 0.09 1.64
CA LYS A 141 23.33 0.99 0.70
C LYS A 141 23.54 0.31 -0.65
N ALA A 142 24.02 -0.94 -0.67
CA ALA A 142 24.18 -1.71 -1.89
C ALA A 142 22.84 -1.94 -2.62
N ALA A 143 21.76 -2.23 -1.89
CA ALA A 143 20.42 -2.39 -2.45
C ALA A 143 19.88 -1.09 -3.05
N GLN A 144 20.14 0.05 -2.39
CA GLN A 144 19.78 1.37 -2.92
C GLN A 144 20.53 1.69 -4.21
N GLU A 145 21.85 1.47 -4.25
CA GLU A 145 22.68 1.65 -5.45
C GLU A 145 22.21 0.71 -6.58
N LYS A 146 21.92 -0.55 -6.26
CA LYS A 146 21.39 -1.52 -7.21
C LYS A 146 20.05 -1.11 -7.80
N ALA A 147 19.17 -0.51 -7.00
CA ALA A 147 17.88 -0.03 -7.49
C ALA A 147 18.06 0.99 -8.63
N TYR A 148 19.01 1.93 -8.49
CA TYR A 148 19.32 2.90 -9.53
C TYR A 148 20.01 2.30 -10.75
N LEU A 149 20.82 1.24 -10.57
CA LEU A 149 21.40 0.51 -11.70
C LEU A 149 20.36 -0.28 -12.49
N LEU A 150 19.34 -0.82 -11.81
CA LEU A 150 18.25 -1.55 -12.45
C LEU A 150 17.25 -0.62 -13.15
N ASP A 151 17.11 0.62 -12.66
CA ASP A 151 16.25 1.63 -13.23
C ASP A 151 16.77 3.04 -12.94
N GLU A 152 17.61 3.55 -13.84
CA GLU A 152 18.26 4.87 -13.73
C GLU A 152 17.24 6.03 -13.75
N SER A 153 16.06 5.79 -14.33
CA SER A 153 15.00 6.79 -14.49
C SER A 153 13.86 6.62 -13.48
N ILE A 154 14.08 5.87 -12.40
CA ILE A 154 13.05 5.65 -11.38
C ILE A 154 12.72 6.95 -10.65
N ASN A 155 13.70 7.82 -10.45
CA ASN A 155 13.48 9.17 -9.91
C ASN A 155 12.78 10.03 -10.97
N GLY A 156 11.73 10.72 -10.55
CA GLY A 156 10.90 11.51 -11.45
C GLY A 156 9.87 10.70 -12.25
N MET A 157 9.84 9.36 -12.10
CA MET A 157 8.74 8.54 -12.62
C MET A 157 7.41 9.13 -12.13
N ASN A 158 6.53 9.49 -13.07
CA ASN A 158 5.27 10.15 -12.80
C ASN A 158 4.15 9.39 -13.48
N PHE A 159 3.07 9.13 -12.75
CA PHE A 159 1.92 8.41 -13.29
C PHE A 159 0.63 8.85 -12.61
N GLN A 160 -0.47 8.66 -13.31
CA GLN A 160 -1.80 8.88 -12.75
C GLN A 160 -2.23 7.65 -11.94
N VAL A 161 -2.60 7.85 -10.68
CA VAL A 161 -3.35 6.89 -9.88
C VAL A 161 -4.82 7.05 -10.23
N SER A 162 -5.37 6.05 -10.90
CA SER A 162 -6.79 5.97 -11.25
C SER A 162 -7.51 4.77 -10.62
N ARG A 163 -6.83 4.00 -9.77
CA ARG A 163 -7.41 2.83 -9.10
C ARG A 163 -6.99 2.75 -7.65
N LEU A 164 -7.96 2.46 -6.79
CA LEU A 164 -7.73 2.04 -5.41
C LEU A 164 -8.14 0.58 -5.24
N ALA A 165 -7.53 -0.09 -4.28
CA ALA A 165 -7.85 -1.46 -3.90
C ALA A 165 -7.98 -1.60 -2.39
N LEU A 166 -8.97 -2.37 -1.95
CA LEU A 166 -9.18 -2.79 -0.58
C LEU A 166 -8.55 -4.17 -0.37
N TRP A 167 -7.67 -4.28 0.61
CA TRP A 167 -6.93 -5.49 0.91
C TRP A 167 -7.12 -5.91 2.35
N ILE A 168 -7.27 -7.21 2.61
CA ILE A 168 -6.90 -7.77 3.92
C ILE A 168 -5.38 -7.76 4.00
N THR A 169 -4.86 -7.17 5.07
CA THR A 169 -3.43 -7.09 5.38
C THR A 169 -3.25 -7.50 6.84
N ASP A 170 -3.11 -8.79 7.09
CA ASP A 170 -2.96 -9.33 8.44
C ASP A 170 -1.67 -8.79 9.08
N ARG A 171 -1.81 -8.09 10.21
CA ARG A 171 -0.67 -7.60 10.99
C ARG A 171 0.07 -8.70 11.74
N GLY A 172 -0.55 -9.87 11.91
CA GLY A 172 0.04 -11.09 12.46
C GLY A 172 0.79 -11.92 11.42
N ASP A 173 0.79 -11.53 10.14
CA ASP A 173 1.54 -12.22 9.10
C ASP A 173 3.02 -12.31 9.46
N LYS A 174 3.60 -13.50 9.30
CA LYS A 174 5.00 -13.78 9.65
C LYS A 174 6.01 -13.27 8.62
N GLY A 175 5.55 -12.44 7.68
CA GLY A 175 6.35 -11.81 6.64
C GLY A 175 6.40 -12.63 5.34
N ASN A 176 5.53 -13.63 5.16
CA ASN A 176 5.41 -14.35 3.88
C ASN A 176 4.32 -13.76 2.97
N LEU A 177 3.48 -12.86 3.50
CA LEU A 177 2.42 -12.13 2.79
C LEU A 177 1.32 -13.03 2.20
N GLU A 178 1.28 -14.32 2.55
CA GLU A 178 0.31 -15.29 2.01
C GLU A 178 -1.12 -15.04 2.53
N THR A 179 -1.24 -14.37 3.67
CA THR A 179 -2.52 -14.02 4.29
C THR A 179 -3.17 -12.79 3.64
N TRP A 180 -2.44 -12.05 2.80
CA TRP A 180 -2.92 -10.82 2.19
C TRP A 180 -3.85 -11.13 1.01
N LYS A 181 -5.04 -10.53 1.00
CA LYS A 181 -6.08 -10.86 0.02
C LYS A 181 -6.73 -9.60 -0.54
N LEU A 182 -6.88 -9.56 -1.85
CA LEU A 182 -7.67 -8.53 -2.52
C LEU A 182 -9.15 -8.78 -2.24
N ILE A 183 -9.85 -7.71 -1.83
CA ILE A 183 -11.28 -7.78 -1.50
C ILE A 183 -12.11 -7.02 -2.53
N ALA A 184 -11.65 -5.83 -2.91
CA ALA A 184 -12.32 -5.03 -3.92
C ALA A 184 -11.32 -4.10 -4.61
N GLU A 185 -11.61 -3.74 -5.86
CA GLU A 185 -10.94 -2.65 -6.57
C GLU A 185 -11.98 -1.66 -7.07
N SER A 186 -11.60 -0.39 -7.17
CA SER A 186 -12.46 0.65 -7.73
C SER A 186 -11.65 1.60 -8.59
N SER A 187 -12.21 1.98 -9.73
CA SER A 187 -11.65 3.01 -10.60
C SER A 187 -12.12 4.38 -10.14
N LEU A 188 -11.18 5.31 -10.03
CA LEU A 188 -11.45 6.71 -9.74
C LEU A 188 -11.90 7.41 -11.02
N SER A 189 -12.95 8.21 -10.94
CA SER A 189 -13.51 8.92 -12.10
C SER A 189 -13.17 10.42 -12.04
N PRO A 190 -12.90 11.08 -13.18
CA PRO A 190 -12.56 12.52 -13.21
C PRO A 190 -13.67 13.50 -12.78
N ASP A 191 -14.89 13.01 -12.56
CA ASP A 191 -16.19 13.67 -12.82
C ASP A 191 -16.48 13.91 -14.31
#